data_AF-A0A4Q3WR60-F1
#
_entry.id   AF-A0A4Q3WR60-F1
#
_cell.length_a   1.000
_cell.length_b   1.000
_cell.length_c   1.000
_cell.angle_alpha   90.00
_cell.angle_beta   90.00
_cell.angle_gamma   90.00
#
_symmetry.space_group_name_H-M   'P 1'
#
loop_
_entity.id
_entity.type
_entity.pdbx_description
1 polymer ?
#
loop_
_entity_poly.entity_id
_entity_poly.type
_entity_poly.pdbx_seq_one_letter_code
_entity_poly.pdbx_strand_id
1 'polypeptide(L)'
;MAKIVDSLFMFARLPKLQLSWKWQFLLGILLVLNCAQALSLVKRASKSVTDFTVFFNTSDLLSQGAGAELYTGRDTSTDWLRTIPPFGQMVIQPFTFADIKTAAVLWALFNLALLVGSVLTLGYFASRLDGKARLFTAALPAMTAVWLALAQGSIQVGQYSVLFAAFWIFFLGLRASR
;
A
#
# COMPACT_ATOMS: atom_id res chain seq x y z
N MET A 1 -22.57 -3.82 16.55
CA MET A 1 -21.87 -4.98 15.97
C MET A 1 -22.51 -5.51 14.68
N ALA A 2 -23.84 -5.65 14.57
CA ALA A 2 -24.51 -6.16 13.36
C ALA A 2 -24.11 -5.45 12.04
N LYS A 3 -24.02 -4.10 12.02
CA LYS A 3 -23.61 -3.33 10.83
C LYS A 3 -22.17 -3.59 10.34
N ILE A 4 -21.25 -4.01 11.22
CA ILE A 4 -19.86 -4.30 10.84
C ILE A 4 -19.77 -5.67 10.17
N VAL A 5 -20.55 -6.64 10.66
CA VAL A 5 -20.67 -7.97 10.06
C VAL A 5 -21.34 -7.86 8.68
N ASP A 6 -22.38 -7.04 8.53
CA ASP A 6 -22.99 -6.76 7.21
C ASP A 6 -22.01 -6.09 6.23
N SER A 7 -21.10 -5.24 6.74
CA SER A 7 -20.06 -4.60 5.92
C SER A 7 -18.99 -5.59 5.46
N LEU A 8 -18.66 -6.58 6.29
CA LEU A 8 -17.77 -7.70 5.93
C LEU A 8 -18.44 -8.68 4.95
N PHE A 9 -19.74 -8.95 5.10
CA PHE A 9 -20.53 -9.74 4.15
C PHE A 9 -20.82 -9.01 2.83
N MET A 10 -20.71 -7.69 2.80
CA MET A 10 -20.77 -6.91 1.56
C MET A 10 -19.66 -7.30 0.57
N PHE A 11 -18.49 -7.70 1.07
CA PHE A 11 -17.39 -8.22 0.24
C PHE A 11 -17.68 -9.62 -0.33
N ALA A 12 -18.54 -10.43 0.32
CA ALA A 12 -18.95 -11.73 -0.21
C ALA A 12 -19.92 -11.62 -1.39
N ARG A 13 -20.55 -10.44 -1.59
CA ARG A 13 -21.38 -10.09 -2.75
C ARG A 13 -20.67 -9.12 -3.69
N LEU A 14 -19.36 -9.25 -3.83
CA LEU A 14 -18.67 -8.57 -4.93
C LEU A 14 -19.30 -9.07 -6.24
N PRO A 15 -19.80 -8.17 -7.10
CA PRO A 15 -20.26 -8.57 -8.41
C PRO A 15 -19.10 -9.26 -9.11
N LYS A 16 -19.37 -10.41 -9.72
CA LYS A 16 -18.39 -11.08 -10.58
C LYS A 16 -18.00 -10.09 -11.66
N LEU A 17 -16.87 -9.40 -11.47
CA LEU A 17 -16.23 -8.60 -12.49
C LEU A 17 -15.97 -9.56 -13.65
N GLN A 18 -16.82 -9.51 -14.67
CA GLN A 18 -16.59 -10.22 -15.93
C GLN A 18 -15.45 -9.50 -16.67
N LEU A 19 -14.25 -9.60 -16.11
CA LEU A 19 -13.01 -9.16 -16.73
C LEU A 19 -12.72 -10.08 -17.91
N SER A 20 -12.40 -9.51 -19.06
CA SER A 20 -11.92 -10.30 -20.19
C SER A 20 -10.64 -11.07 -19.79
N TRP A 21 -10.37 -12.19 -20.47
CA TRP A 21 -9.19 -13.01 -20.17
C TRP A 21 -7.88 -12.20 -20.21
N LYS A 22 -7.78 -11.22 -21.12
CA LYS A 22 -6.61 -10.34 -21.25
C LYS A 22 -6.35 -9.56 -19.96
N TRP A 23 -7.42 -9.10 -19.32
CA TRP A 23 -7.33 -8.35 -18.07
C TRP A 23 -7.08 -9.25 -16.87
N GLN A 24 -7.65 -10.45 -16.83
CA GLN A 24 -7.32 -11.45 -15.81
C GLN A 24 -5.85 -11.84 -15.89
N PHE A 25 -5.33 -12.06 -17.10
CA PHE A 25 -3.94 -12.37 -17.35
C PHE A 25 -3.02 -11.23 -16.89
N LEU A 26 -3.34 -9.98 -17.27
CA LEU A 26 -2.58 -8.82 -16.82
C LEU A 26 -2.59 -8.71 -15.29
N LEU A 27 -3.75 -8.75 -14.64
CA LEU A 27 -3.85 -8.71 -13.17
C LEU A 27 -3.06 -9.84 -12.51
N GLY A 28 -3.05 -11.04 -13.10
CA GLY A 28 -2.21 -12.16 -12.65
C GLY A 28 -0.72 -11.83 -12.70
N ILE A 29 -0.22 -11.27 -13.80
CA ILE A 29 1.17 -10.81 -13.92
C ILE A 29 1.47 -9.74 -12.86
N LEU A 30 0.59 -8.75 -12.70
CA LEU A 30 0.77 -7.67 -11.74
C LEU A 30 0.81 -8.19 -10.30
N LEU A 31 0.02 -9.22 -9.97
CA LEU A 31 0.05 -9.87 -8.67
C LEU A 31 1.38 -10.59 -8.44
N VAL A 32 1.87 -11.35 -9.42
CA VAL A 32 3.15 -12.07 -9.35
C VAL A 32 4.30 -11.09 -9.15
N LEU A 33 4.32 -9.99 -9.92
CA LEU A 33 5.34 -8.94 -9.77
C LEU A 33 5.31 -8.32 -8.38
N ASN A 34 4.13 -8.10 -7.79
CA ASN A 34 4.02 -7.58 -6.43
C ASN A 34 4.51 -8.55 -5.37
N CYS A 35 4.18 -9.83 -5.49
CA CYS A 35 4.74 -10.86 -4.61
C CYS A 35 6.27 -10.89 -4.71
N ALA A 36 6.82 -10.80 -5.93
CA ALA A 36 8.27 -10.73 -6.12
C ALA A 36 8.89 -9.47 -5.49
N GLN A 37 8.24 -8.31 -5.61
CA GLN A 37 8.69 -7.07 -4.95
C GLN A 37 8.61 -7.14 -3.43
N ALA A 38 7.54 -7.72 -2.88
CA ALA A 38 7.40 -7.96 -1.45
C ALA A 38 8.54 -8.84 -0.90
N LEU A 39 8.86 -9.93 -1.60
CA LEU A 39 9.99 -10.79 -1.25
C LEU A 39 11.34 -10.07 -1.41
N SER A 40 11.49 -9.27 -2.47
CA SER A 40 12.68 -8.45 -2.71
C SER A 40 12.90 -7.42 -1.58
N LEU A 41 11.83 -6.75 -1.13
CA LEU A 41 11.86 -5.82 0.00
C LEU A 41 12.37 -6.52 1.26
N VAL A 42 11.80 -7.66 1.64
CA VAL A 42 12.22 -8.40 2.84
C VAL A 42 13.70 -8.79 2.74
N LYS A 43 14.12 -9.27 1.57
CA LYS A 43 15.53 -9.61 1.32
C LYS A 43 16.44 -8.38 1.41
N ARG A 44 16.05 -7.24 0.84
CA ARG A 44 16.84 -5.99 0.89
C ARG A 44 16.89 -5.40 2.30
N ALA A 45 15.78 -5.45 3.05
CA ALA A 45 15.71 -5.02 4.44
C ALA A 45 16.66 -5.85 5.32
N SER A 46 16.73 -7.16 5.12
CA SER A 46 17.69 -8.02 5.84
C SER A 46 19.17 -7.72 5.53
N LYS A 47 19.44 -6.97 4.45
CA LYS A 47 20.77 -6.52 4.06
C LYS A 47 20.97 -5.01 4.28
N SER A 48 19.97 -4.32 4.84
CA SER A 48 19.99 -2.87 5.05
C SER A 48 20.21 -2.08 3.75
N VAL A 49 19.64 -2.54 2.63
CA VAL A 49 19.74 -1.87 1.32
C VAL A 49 18.35 -1.42 0.85
N THR A 50 17.63 -0.72 1.72
CA THR A 50 16.28 -0.22 1.42
C THR A 50 15.95 1.01 2.27
N ASP A 51 15.16 1.90 1.71
CA ASP A 51 14.48 3.03 2.35
C ASP A 51 13.73 2.63 3.63
N PHE A 52 13.04 1.48 3.62
CA PHE A 52 12.35 0.95 4.80
C PHE A 52 13.28 0.80 6.01
N THR A 53 14.54 0.37 5.81
CA THR A 53 15.52 0.24 6.90
C THR A 53 15.84 1.60 7.50
N VAL A 54 16.02 2.63 6.67
CA VAL A 54 16.26 4.01 7.14
C VAL A 54 15.07 4.52 7.93
N PHE A 55 13.84 4.31 7.44
CA PHE A 55 12.63 4.74 8.13
C PHE A 55 12.44 4.00 9.45
N PHE A 56 12.62 2.68 9.44
CA PHE A 56 12.52 1.84 10.62
C PHE A 56 13.52 2.27 11.70
N ASN A 57 14.80 2.38 11.36
CA ASN A 57 15.86 2.76 12.31
C ASN A 57 15.66 4.20 12.81
N THR A 58 15.26 5.13 11.94
CA THR A 58 14.95 6.50 12.33
C THR A 58 13.77 6.53 13.32
N SER A 59 12.70 5.78 13.04
CA SER A 59 11.53 5.69 13.91
C SER A 59 11.85 5.02 15.25
N ASP A 60 12.70 3.99 15.25
CA ASP A 60 13.15 3.30 16.46
C ASP A 60 13.94 4.24 17.38
N LEU A 61 14.89 4.99 16.82
CA LEU A 61 15.65 5.98 17.59
C LEU A 61 14.76 7.10 18.15
N LEU A 62 13.79 7.59 17.38
CA LEU A 62 12.80 8.56 17.87
C LEU A 62 11.94 7.96 18.99
N SER A 63 11.59 6.66 18.92
CA SER A 63 10.85 5.97 19.98
C SER A 63 11.60 5.92 21.31
N GLN A 64 12.93 5.92 21.25
CA GLN A 64 13.83 5.90 22.39
C GLN A 64 14.15 7.30 22.92
N GLY A 65 13.56 8.35 22.35
CA GLY A 65 13.71 9.74 22.81
C GLY A 65 14.82 10.53 22.12
N ALA A 66 15.36 10.07 20.98
CA ALA A 66 16.27 10.87 20.18
C ALA A 66 15.58 12.18 19.73
N GLY A 67 16.33 13.29 19.76
CA GLY A 67 15.83 14.60 19.37
C GLY A 67 15.95 14.87 17.86
N ALA A 68 15.63 16.10 17.46
CA ALA A 68 15.65 16.53 16.06
C ALA A 68 17.06 16.52 15.44
N GLU A 69 18.10 16.56 16.25
CA GLU A 69 19.49 16.42 15.80
C GLU A 69 19.74 15.10 15.05
N LEU A 70 18.93 14.07 15.29
CA LEU A 70 18.97 12.78 14.61
C LEU A 70 19.01 12.91 13.08
N TYR A 71 18.24 13.85 12.52
CA TYR A 71 18.08 14.06 11.07
C TYR A 71 19.32 14.64 10.38
N THR A 72 20.31 15.13 11.15
CA THR A 72 21.60 15.55 10.60
C THR A 72 22.57 14.39 10.42
N GLY A 73 22.28 13.25 11.05
CA GLY A 73 23.11 12.05 11.02
C GLY A 73 22.78 11.09 9.88
N ARG A 74 23.67 10.13 9.67
CA ARG A 74 23.46 9.00 8.77
C ARG A 74 23.05 7.74 9.53
N ASP A 75 22.23 6.94 8.88
CA ASP A 75 21.90 5.60 9.33
C ASP A 75 23.15 4.71 9.30
N THR A 76 23.42 4.00 10.38
CA THR A 76 24.63 3.18 10.52
C THR A 76 24.60 1.92 9.67
N SER A 77 23.40 1.48 9.26
CA SER A 77 23.21 0.25 8.51
C SER A 77 23.23 0.47 7.00
N THR A 78 22.75 1.64 6.53
CA THR A 78 22.64 1.96 5.10
C THR A 78 23.62 3.04 4.63
N ASP A 79 24.22 3.80 5.55
CA ASP A 79 24.98 5.04 5.29
C ASP A 79 24.16 6.15 4.60
N TRP A 80 22.83 6.01 4.55
CA TRP A 80 21.94 7.05 4.02
C TRP A 80 21.59 8.06 5.10
N LEU A 81 21.17 9.26 4.71
CA LEU A 81 20.68 10.26 5.67
C LEU A 81 19.46 9.72 6.42
N ARG A 82 19.44 9.89 7.74
CA ARG A 82 18.26 9.55 8.54
C ARG A 82 17.12 10.47 8.15
N THR A 83 15.98 9.88 7.86
CA THR A 83 14.81 10.64 7.45
C THR A 83 13.57 9.81 7.68
N ILE A 84 12.50 10.47 8.09
CA ILE A 84 11.15 9.93 8.14
C ILE A 84 10.19 11.11 8.25
N PRO A 85 9.17 11.21 7.37
CA PRO A 85 8.16 12.26 7.49
C PRO A 85 7.23 11.97 8.68
N PRO A 86 6.57 12.98 9.30
CA PRO A 86 5.70 12.78 10.45
C PRO A 86 4.61 11.71 10.24
N PHE A 87 3.98 11.71 9.07
CA PHE A 87 3.00 10.67 8.72
C PHE A 87 3.65 9.28 8.58
N GLY A 88 4.84 9.23 7.96
CA GLY A 88 5.62 7.99 7.87
C GLY A 88 5.96 7.44 9.25
N GLN A 89 6.28 8.31 10.21
CA GLN A 89 6.53 7.91 11.60
C GLN A 89 5.29 7.30 12.23
N MET A 90 4.12 7.93 12.15
CA MET A 90 2.87 7.38 12.70
C MET A 90 2.57 5.97 12.17
N VAL A 91 2.93 5.73 10.91
CA VAL A 91 2.69 4.46 10.23
C VAL A 91 3.78 3.43 10.56
N ILE A 92 5.05 3.82 10.64
CA ILE A 92 6.19 2.91 10.86
C ILE A 92 6.38 2.59 12.35
N GLN A 93 6.03 3.50 13.26
CA GLN A 93 6.21 3.36 14.70
C GLN A 93 5.68 2.02 15.27
N PRO A 94 4.49 1.52 14.90
CA PRO A 94 4.01 0.24 15.42
C PRO A 94 4.88 -0.95 15.02
N PHE A 95 5.64 -0.84 13.91
CA PHE A 95 6.50 -1.91 13.45
C PHE A 95 7.82 -1.97 14.23
N THR A 96 8.23 -0.89 14.91
CA THR A 96 9.50 -0.85 15.69
C THR A 96 9.46 -1.69 16.95
N PHE A 97 8.28 -2.19 17.36
CA PHE A 97 8.16 -3.18 18.43
C PHE A 97 8.65 -4.59 18.04
N ALA A 98 8.94 -4.81 16.76
CA ALA A 98 9.49 -6.06 16.24
C ALA A 98 10.90 -5.84 15.69
N ASP A 99 11.67 -6.92 15.47
CA ASP A 99 12.95 -6.82 14.77
C ASP A 99 12.75 -6.41 13.31
N ILE A 100 13.80 -5.85 12.68
CA ILE A 100 13.73 -5.31 11.32
C ILE A 100 13.24 -6.32 10.26
N LYS A 101 13.55 -7.62 10.40
CA LYS A 101 13.11 -8.62 9.43
C LYS A 101 11.61 -8.87 9.58
N THR A 102 11.15 -9.04 10.81
CA THR A 102 9.72 -9.18 11.12
C THR A 102 8.95 -7.94 10.70
N ALA A 103 9.46 -6.75 11.00
CA ALA A 103 8.89 -5.49 10.58
C ALA A 103 8.77 -5.39 9.05
N ALA A 104 9.82 -5.78 8.31
CA ALA A 104 9.79 -5.80 6.84
C ALA A 104 8.75 -6.79 6.28
N VAL A 105 8.57 -7.96 6.91
CA VAL A 105 7.52 -8.92 6.54
C VAL A 105 6.14 -8.34 6.79
N LEU A 106 5.89 -7.81 7.99
CA LEU A 106 4.61 -7.18 8.35
C LEU A 106 4.29 -6.02 7.43
N TRP A 107 5.31 -5.23 7.08
CA TRP A 107 5.18 -4.13 6.14
C TRP A 107 4.87 -4.59 4.71
N ALA A 108 5.50 -5.67 4.24
CA ALA A 108 5.17 -6.28 2.97
C ALA A 108 3.72 -6.78 2.94
N LEU A 109 3.28 -7.45 4.01
CA LEU A 109 1.89 -7.91 4.16
C LEU A 109 0.90 -6.74 4.21
N PHE A 110 1.24 -5.67 4.92
CA PHE A 110 0.45 -4.45 4.99
C PHE A 110 0.25 -3.84 3.58
N ASN A 111 1.33 -3.70 2.81
CA ASN A 111 1.25 -3.20 1.44
C ASN A 111 0.41 -4.11 0.52
N LEU A 112 0.52 -5.44 0.65
CA LEU A 112 -0.32 -6.38 -0.08
C LEU A 112 -1.80 -6.27 0.31
N ALA A 113 -2.10 -6.10 1.60
CA ALA A 113 -3.47 -5.89 2.07
C ALA A 113 -4.07 -4.59 1.51
N LEU A 114 -3.28 -3.51 1.47
CA LEU A 114 -3.68 -2.25 0.85
C LEU A 114 -3.96 -2.39 -0.64
N LEU A 115 -3.13 -3.15 -1.37
CA LEU A 115 -3.37 -3.45 -2.78
C LEU A 115 -4.71 -4.16 -2.98
N VAL A 116 -4.92 -5.24 -2.23
CA VAL A 116 -6.16 -6.02 -2.30
C VAL A 116 -7.34 -5.13 -1.98
N GLY A 117 -7.30 -4.38 -0.87
CA GLY A 117 -8.36 -3.44 -0.49
C GLY A 117 -8.65 -2.39 -1.57
N SER A 118 -7.62 -1.84 -2.21
CA SER A 118 -7.76 -0.87 -3.31
C SER A 118 -8.46 -1.47 -4.51
N VAL A 119 -8.01 -2.64 -4.96
CA VAL A 119 -8.59 -3.34 -6.13
C VAL A 119 -10.05 -3.71 -5.87
N LEU A 120 -10.37 -4.21 -4.67
CA LEU A 120 -11.74 -4.56 -4.29
C LEU A 120 -12.64 -3.31 -4.24
N THR A 121 -12.15 -2.21 -3.68
CA THR A 121 -12.90 -0.94 -3.57
C THR A 121 -13.18 -0.34 -4.95
N LEU A 122 -12.16 -0.30 -5.82
CA LEU A 122 -12.31 0.17 -7.20
C LEU A 122 -13.25 -0.73 -7.99
N GLY A 123 -13.14 -2.06 -7.83
CA GLY A 123 -14.02 -3.04 -8.46
C GLY A 123 -15.49 -2.86 -8.05
N TYR A 124 -15.73 -2.67 -6.75
CA TYR A 124 -17.05 -2.37 -6.22
C TYR A 124 -17.61 -1.05 -6.79
N PHE A 125 -16.82 0.02 -6.81
CA PHE A 125 -17.26 1.30 -7.37
C PHE A 125 -17.60 1.20 -8.86
N ALA A 126 -16.74 0.54 -9.65
CA ALA A 126 -16.98 0.30 -11.07
C ALA A 126 -18.30 -0.42 -11.34
N SER A 127 -18.71 -1.32 -10.45
CA SER A 127 -19.96 -2.07 -10.58
C SER A 127 -21.23 -1.27 -10.24
N ARG A 128 -21.09 -0.17 -9.48
CA ARG A 128 -22.19 0.69 -9.04
C ARG A 128 -22.44 1.88 -9.97
N LEU A 129 -21.52 2.16 -10.88
CA LEU A 129 -21.69 3.20 -11.89
C LEU A 129 -22.47 2.64 -13.09
N ASP A 130 -23.76 2.97 -13.17
CA ASP A 130 -24.63 2.65 -14.31
C ASP A 130 -24.00 3.13 -15.64
N GLY A 131 -23.79 2.19 -16.57
CA GLY A 131 -23.39 2.45 -17.96
C GLY A 131 -21.93 2.84 -18.23
N LYS A 132 -21.15 3.29 -17.23
CA LYS A 132 -19.71 3.65 -17.40
C LYS A 132 -18.72 2.59 -16.91
N ALA A 133 -19.22 1.43 -16.49
CA ALA A 133 -18.41 0.29 -16.03
C ALA A 133 -17.27 -0.10 -17.00
N ARG A 134 -17.45 0.08 -18.32
CA ARG A 134 -16.41 -0.17 -19.35
C ARG A 134 -15.21 0.79 -19.27
N LEU A 135 -15.45 2.08 -18.99
CA LEU A 135 -14.39 3.08 -18.83
C LEU A 135 -13.56 2.81 -17.57
N PHE A 136 -14.24 2.42 -16.48
CA PHE A 136 -13.58 2.11 -15.21
C PHE A 136 -12.82 0.77 -15.24
N THR A 137 -13.38 -0.27 -15.88
CA THR A 137 -12.67 -1.54 -16.09
C THR A 137 -11.45 -1.39 -17.01
N ALA A 138 -11.45 -0.42 -17.93
CA ALA A 138 -10.28 -0.06 -18.73
C ALA A 138 -9.25 0.79 -17.96
N ALA A 139 -9.67 1.54 -16.93
CA ALA A 139 -8.79 2.37 -16.11
C ALA A 139 -8.15 1.60 -14.93
N LEU A 140 -8.81 0.56 -14.42
CA LEU A 140 -8.31 -0.31 -13.34
C LEU A 140 -6.86 -0.78 -13.57
N PRO A 141 -6.49 -1.27 -14.77
CA PRO A 141 -5.14 -1.77 -15.05
C PRO A 141 -4.11 -0.65 -15.11
N ALA A 142 -4.48 0.54 -15.60
CA ALA A 142 -3.62 1.72 -15.58
C ALA A 142 -3.38 2.21 -14.15
N MET A 143 -4.42 2.19 -13.29
CA MET A 143 -4.28 2.48 -11.86
C MET A 143 -3.39 1.45 -11.17
N THR A 144 -3.55 0.15 -11.47
CA THR A 144 -2.68 -0.92 -10.93
C THR A 144 -1.24 -0.80 -11.44
N ALA A 145 -1.03 -0.40 -12.70
CA ALA A 145 0.28 -0.19 -13.29
C ALA A 145 0.99 1.03 -12.67
N VAL A 146 0.27 2.14 -12.47
CA VAL A 146 0.78 3.32 -11.75
C VAL A 146 1.13 2.94 -10.31
N TRP A 147 0.28 2.15 -9.65
CA TRP A 147 0.55 1.65 -8.30
C TRP A 147 1.80 0.76 -8.24
N LEU A 148 2.02 -0.09 -9.24
CA LEU A 148 3.22 -0.92 -9.39
C LEU A 148 4.49 -0.13 -9.68
N ALA A 149 4.39 0.91 -10.52
CA ALA A 149 5.50 1.82 -10.77
C ALA A 149 5.90 2.56 -9.48
N LEU A 150 4.91 2.98 -8.68
CA LEU A 150 5.15 3.57 -7.36
C LEU A 150 5.68 2.56 -6.34
N ALA A 151 5.30 1.28 -6.45
CA ALA A 151 5.81 0.20 -5.60
C ALA A 151 7.29 -0.15 -5.89
N GLN A 152 7.76 0.06 -7.12
CA GLN A 152 9.14 -0.27 -7.54
C GLN A 152 10.21 0.68 -6.98
N GLY A 153 9.83 1.89 -6.56
CA GLY A 153 10.74 3.05 -6.55
C GLY A 153 11.32 3.53 -5.22
N SER A 154 11.08 2.88 -4.07
CA SER A 154 11.63 3.31 -2.77
C SER A 154 10.96 4.55 -2.13
N ILE A 155 9.66 4.75 -2.38
CA ILE A 155 8.82 5.65 -1.59
C ILE A 155 7.42 5.04 -1.47
N GLN A 156 7.14 4.33 -0.37
CA GLN A 156 5.77 3.91 -0.01
C GLN A 156 4.83 5.09 0.24
N VAL A 157 5.32 6.33 0.37
CA VAL A 157 4.50 7.56 0.43
C VAL A 157 3.67 7.75 -0.85
N GLY A 158 4.16 7.33 -2.02
CA GLY A 158 3.38 7.34 -3.26
C GLY A 158 2.19 6.37 -3.23
N GLN A 159 2.36 5.21 -2.58
CA GLN A 159 1.29 4.22 -2.42
C GLN A 159 0.21 4.71 -1.45
N TYR A 160 0.59 5.42 -0.38
CA TYR A 160 -0.37 6.11 0.49
C TYR A 160 -1.13 7.20 -0.24
N SER A 161 -0.47 8.02 -1.06
CA SER A 161 -1.14 9.07 -1.84
C SER A 161 -2.13 8.51 -2.85
N VAL A 162 -1.83 7.36 -3.48
CA VAL A 162 -2.76 6.70 -4.41
C VAL A 162 -3.89 5.98 -3.69
N LEU A 163 -3.61 5.32 -2.56
CA LEU A 163 -4.63 4.73 -1.70
C LEU A 163 -5.59 5.81 -1.17
N PHE A 164 -5.03 6.95 -0.73
CA PHE A 164 -5.76 8.11 -0.27
C PHE A 164 -6.59 8.71 -1.41
N ALA A 165 -6.04 8.85 -2.62
CA ALA A 165 -6.79 9.28 -3.80
C ALA A 165 -7.91 8.29 -4.15
N ALA A 166 -7.67 6.98 -4.08
CA ALA A 166 -8.67 5.95 -4.34
C ALA A 166 -9.80 5.98 -3.29
N PHE A 167 -9.48 6.13 -2.01
CA PHE A 167 -10.46 6.29 -0.94
C PHE A 167 -11.22 7.61 -1.04
N TRP A 168 -10.59 8.70 -1.48
CA TRP A 168 -11.26 9.97 -1.73
C TRP A 168 -12.22 9.90 -2.91
N ILE A 169 -11.82 9.29 -4.02
CA ILE A 169 -12.69 9.04 -5.16
C ILE A 169 -13.89 8.19 -4.74
N PHE A 170 -13.66 7.16 -3.90
CA PHE A 170 -14.72 6.34 -3.33
C PHE A 170 -15.69 7.14 -2.43
N PHE A 171 -15.16 7.95 -1.52
CA PHE A 171 -15.95 8.82 -0.63
C PHE A 171 -16.79 9.84 -1.42
N LEU A 172 -16.19 10.51 -2.41
CA LEU A 172 -16.87 11.47 -3.27
C LEU A 172 -17.96 10.79 -4.12
N GLY A 173 -17.68 9.60 -4.64
CA GLY A 173 -18.65 8.79 -5.38
C GLY A 173 -19.85 8.34 -4.53
N LEU A 174 -19.63 7.99 -3.25
CA LEU A 174 -20.72 7.68 -2.30
C LEU A 174 -21.61 8.90 -1.99
N ARG A 175 -21.06 10.11 -2.05
CA ARG A 175 -21.85 11.34 -1.86
C ARG A 175 -22.62 11.77 -3.10
N ALA A 176 -22.07 11.56 -4.30
CA ALA A 176 -22.73 11.92 -5.55
C ALA A 176 -23.92 11.01 -5.92
N SER A 177 -24.08 9.87 -5.23
CA SER A 177 -25.14 8.87 -5.46
C SER A 177 -26.29 8.96 -4.44
N ARG A 178 -26.29 9.98 -3.57
CA ARG A 178 -27.40 10.36 -2.70
C ARG A 178 -28.02 11.64 -3.22
#